data_AF-A0A7X9FAG3-F1
#
_entry.id   AF-A0A7X9FAG3-F1
#
_cell.length_a   1.000
_cell.length_b   1.000
_cell.length_c   1.000
_cell.angle_alpha   90.00
_cell.angle_beta   90.00
_cell.angle_gamma   90.00
#
_symmetry.space_group_name_H-M   'P 1'
#
loop_
_entity.id
_entity.type
_entity.pdbx_description
1 polymer ?
#
loop_
_entity_poly.entity_id
_entity_poly.type
_entity_poly.pdbx_seq_one_letter_code
_entity_poly.pdbx_strand_id
1 'polypeptide(L)'
;MFAGAACNNDLLSDNEAMSVNTYEPLAVINVNGSDVEVCGTQTFTLWAGQTINAGTLVVSNDETNLYVTYNTTGTFNTLHLWVGTDLSLVPANPQGTPVPGQFP
;
A
#
# COMPACT_ATOMS: atom_id res chain seq x y z
N MET A 1 8.53 -8.98 -4.06
CA MET A 1 7.77 -9.68 -3.01
C MET A 1 7.19 -8.60 -2.09
N PHE A 2 5.87 -8.42 -2.07
CA PHE A 2 5.21 -7.51 -1.13
C PHE A 2 5.33 -8.13 0.26
N ALA A 3 6.19 -7.59 1.11
CA ALA A 3 6.14 -7.84 2.54
C ALA A 3 5.25 -6.76 3.14
N GLY A 4 3.93 -6.91 2.99
CA GLY A 4 2.99 -6.13 3.78
C GLY A 4 3.10 -6.58 5.22
N ALA A 5 3.41 -5.67 6.13
CA ALA A 5 3.31 -5.97 7.55
C ALA A 5 1.84 -6.34 7.84
N ALA A 6 1.65 -7.56 8.35
CA ALA A 6 0.32 -8.08 8.68
C ALA A 6 -0.23 -7.32 9.90
N CYS A 7 -1.54 -7.17 9.97
CA CYS A 7 -2.23 -6.49 11.08
C CYS A 7 -2.18 -7.26 12.41
N ASN A 8 -1.62 -8.45 12.39
CA ASN A 8 -1.72 -9.40 13.47
C ASN A 8 -0.39 -9.42 14.23
N ASN A 9 -0.33 -8.73 15.36
CA ASN A 9 0.52 -9.13 16.49
C ASN A 9 -0.26 -10.17 17.31
N ASP A 10 -0.65 -11.29 16.72
CA ASP A 10 -1.38 -12.32 17.45
C ASP A 10 -0.39 -13.26 18.17
N LEU A 11 0.11 -12.78 19.31
CA LEU A 11 0.59 -13.59 20.44
C LEU A 11 0.32 -12.83 21.74
N LEU A 12 -0.94 -12.57 22.06
CA LEU A 12 -1.35 -12.30 23.45
C LEU A 12 -2.65 -13.05 23.74
N SER A 13 -2.54 -14.38 23.87
CA SER A 13 -3.39 -15.11 24.80
C SER A 13 -2.59 -15.31 26.10
N ASP A 14 -3.10 -14.65 27.14
CA ASP A 14 -3.01 -15.02 28.54
C ASP A 14 -1.61 -15.23 29.15
N ASN A 15 -0.94 -14.15 29.59
CA ASN A 15 -0.34 -14.13 30.95
C ASN A 15 0.09 -12.71 31.38
N GLU A 16 -0.26 -12.37 32.61
CA GLU A 16 0.20 -11.21 33.36
C GLU A 16 1.72 -11.21 33.54
N ALA A 17 2.44 -10.34 32.82
CA ALA A 17 3.66 -9.70 33.30
C ALA A 17 4.04 -8.56 32.35
N MET A 18 4.09 -7.35 32.91
CA MET A 18 4.84 -6.23 32.34
C MET A 18 6.28 -6.65 32.04
N SER A 19 6.57 -6.92 30.77
CA SER A 19 7.87 -6.66 30.17
C SER A 19 7.62 -5.79 28.95
N VAL A 20 8.22 -4.62 28.94
CA VAL A 20 8.12 -3.67 27.83
C VAL A 20 8.68 -4.35 26.58
N ASN A 21 7.79 -4.97 25.80
CA ASN A 21 8.12 -5.36 24.44
C ASN A 21 8.38 -4.05 23.69
N THR A 22 9.47 -4.00 22.94
CA THR A 22 9.72 -2.96 21.96
C THR A 22 8.65 -3.09 20.88
N TYR A 23 7.47 -2.54 21.15
CA TYR A 23 6.40 -2.42 20.17
C TYR A 23 6.85 -1.37 19.16
N GLU A 24 7.06 -1.78 17.91
CA GLU A 24 7.13 -0.81 16.80
C GLU A 24 5.79 -0.06 16.82
N PRO A 25 5.78 1.28 16.84
CA PRO A 25 4.54 2.03 16.81
C PRO A 25 3.81 1.66 15.51
N LEU A 26 2.54 1.29 15.64
CA LEU A 26 1.67 1.15 14.47
C LEU A 26 1.72 2.47 13.69
N ALA A 27 1.92 2.38 12.39
CA ALA A 27 2.01 3.56 11.56
C ALA A 27 0.62 4.22 11.53
N VAL A 28 0.57 5.55 11.63
CA VAL A 28 -0.68 6.31 11.55
C VAL A 28 -0.68 7.11 10.26
N ILE A 29 -1.77 7.05 9.52
CA ILE A 29 -2.01 7.90 8.34
C ILE A 29 -3.21 8.81 8.60
N ASN A 30 -3.21 9.99 7.99
CA ASN A 30 -4.38 10.86 8.01
C ASN A 30 -5.24 10.62 6.76
N VAL A 31 -6.45 10.13 6.97
CA VAL A 31 -7.45 9.89 5.92
C VAL A 31 -8.59 10.88 6.13
N ASN A 32 -8.71 11.86 5.24
CA ASN A 32 -9.77 12.88 5.28
C ASN A 32 -9.89 13.61 6.64
N GLY A 33 -8.77 13.89 7.29
CA GLY A 33 -8.74 14.58 8.59
C GLY A 33 -8.92 13.66 9.80
N SER A 34 -9.07 12.35 9.59
CA SER A 34 -9.10 11.36 10.67
C SER A 34 -7.81 10.55 10.68
N ASP A 35 -7.27 10.32 11.87
CA ASP A 35 -6.09 9.49 12.05
C ASP A 35 -6.49 8.01 12.06
N VAL A 36 -5.85 7.23 11.20
CA VAL A 36 -6.11 5.79 11.03
C VAL A 36 -4.82 5.03 11.31
N GLU A 37 -4.94 4.04 12.20
CA GLU A 37 -3.87 3.10 12.50
C GLU A 37 -3.76 2.06 11.38
N VAL A 38 -2.56 1.88 10.86
CA VAL A 38 -2.27 0.97 9.74
C VAL A 38 -1.16 -0.01 10.10
N CYS A 39 -1.26 -1.19 9.51
CA CYS A 39 -0.40 -2.34 9.79
C CYS A 39 0.96 -2.20 9.11
N GLY A 40 1.00 -1.48 7.98
CA GLY A 40 2.23 -1.21 7.23
C GLY A 40 2.03 -0.11 6.20
N THR A 41 3.14 0.44 5.72
CA THR A 41 3.16 1.46 4.68
C THR A 41 4.34 1.24 3.73
N GLN A 42 4.07 1.28 2.43
CA GLN A 42 5.08 1.20 1.38
C GLN A 42 5.00 2.44 0.50
N THR A 43 6.15 3.03 0.20
CA THR A 43 6.24 4.21 -0.67
C THR A 43 6.94 3.85 -1.98
N PHE A 44 6.36 4.26 -3.10
CA PHE A 44 6.91 4.12 -4.44
C PHE A 44 7.04 5.49 -5.10
N THR A 45 8.07 5.68 -5.92
CA THR A 45 8.18 6.87 -6.77
C THR A 45 7.16 6.79 -7.89
N LEU A 46 6.38 7.85 -8.09
CA LEU A 46 5.53 8.02 -9.26
C LEU A 46 6.38 8.61 -10.40
N TRP A 47 6.45 7.91 -11.52
CA TRP A 47 7.19 8.35 -12.69
C TRP A 47 6.25 8.93 -13.75
N ALA A 48 6.50 10.16 -14.17
CA ALA A 48 5.92 10.72 -15.39
C ALA A 48 6.82 10.38 -16.59
N GLY A 49 6.33 9.53 -17.49
CA GLY A 49 7.15 8.98 -18.56
C GLY A 49 8.17 7.99 -18.01
N GLN A 50 9.46 8.19 -18.31
CA GLN A 50 10.51 7.23 -17.94
C GLN A 50 11.34 7.66 -16.73
N THR A 51 11.59 8.96 -16.57
CA THR A 51 12.61 9.46 -15.62
C THR A 51 12.20 10.68 -14.81
N ILE A 52 11.02 11.25 -15.05
CA ILE A 52 10.56 12.44 -14.33
C ILE A 52 9.88 12.00 -13.04
N ASN A 53 10.44 12.37 -11.89
CA ASN A 53 9.79 12.15 -10.60
C ASN A 53 8.57 13.08 -10.47
N ALA A 54 7.38 12.48 -10.46
CA ALA A 54 6.10 13.16 -10.40
C ALA A 54 5.47 13.12 -8.98
N GLY A 55 6.22 12.64 -8.00
CA GLY A 55 5.80 12.51 -6.61
C GLY A 55 5.87 11.07 -6.09
N THR A 56 5.00 10.73 -5.15
CA THR A 56 5.00 9.42 -4.48
C THR A 56 3.62 8.78 -4.44
N LEU A 57 3.62 7.44 -4.55
CA LEU A 57 2.48 6.58 -4.27
C LEU A 57 2.74 5.92 -2.92
N VAL A 58 1.86 6.15 -1.96
CA VAL A 58 1.93 5.52 -0.65
C VAL A 58 0.79 4.50 -0.56
N VAL A 59 1.13 3.26 -0.29
CA VAL A 59 0.17 2.16 -0.11
C VAL A 59 0.26 1.69 1.33
N SER A 60 -0.85 1.76 2.04
CA SER A 60 -0.99 1.32 3.43
C SER A 60 -2.23 0.46 3.59
N ASN A 61 -2.31 -0.34 4.65
CA ASN A 61 -3.53 -1.12 4.93
C ASN A 61 -3.80 -1.21 6.42
N ASP A 62 -5.08 -1.31 6.77
CA ASP A 62 -5.53 -1.82 8.07
C ASP A 62 -6.05 -3.28 7.90
N GLU A 63 -6.76 -3.82 8.90
CA GLU A 63 -7.34 -5.17 8.86
C GLU A 63 -8.38 -5.37 7.73
N THR A 64 -8.97 -4.29 7.27
CA THR A 64 -10.16 -4.26 6.40
C THR A 64 -9.98 -3.47 5.11
N ASN A 65 -9.14 -2.43 5.11
CA ASN A 65 -9.02 -1.47 4.03
C ASN A 65 -7.60 -1.38 3.49
N LEU A 66 -7.50 -1.18 2.17
CA LEU A 66 -6.28 -0.74 1.50
C LEU A 66 -6.41 0.76 1.20
N TYR A 67 -5.42 1.53 1.66
CA TYR A 67 -5.31 2.96 1.43
C TYR A 67 -4.26 3.22 0.35
N VAL A 68 -4.65 3.95 -0.69
CA VAL A 68 -3.78 4.33 -1.81
C VAL A 68 -3.74 5.84 -1.92
N THR A 69 -2.61 6.43 -1.56
CA THR A 69 -2.42 7.88 -1.50
C THR A 69 -1.43 8.33 -2.56
N TYR A 70 -1.88 9.25 -3.42
CA TYR A 70 -1.05 9.88 -4.46
C TYR A 70 -0.62 11.27 -4.00
N ASN A 71 0.66 11.45 -3.70
CA ASN A 71 1.25 12.76 -3.46
C ASN A 71 1.93 13.22 -4.74
N THR A 72 1.27 14.04 -5.54
CA THR A 72 1.79 14.45 -6.85
C THR A 72 2.10 15.94 -6.91
N THR A 73 3.12 16.29 -7.71
CA THR A 73 3.45 17.67 -8.07
C THR A 73 2.70 18.15 -9.32
N GLY A 74 1.93 17.27 -9.96
CA GLY A 74 1.15 17.53 -11.18
C GLY A 74 -0.34 17.23 -11.00
N THR A 75 -1.04 17.05 -12.12
CA THR A 75 -2.45 16.62 -12.13
C THR A 75 -2.61 15.38 -12.97
N PHE A 76 -3.49 14.48 -12.53
CA PHE A 76 -3.97 13.38 -13.36
C PHE A 76 -5.16 13.89 -14.18
N ASN A 77 -5.24 13.51 -15.45
CA ASN A 77 -6.47 13.71 -16.21
C ASN A 77 -7.48 12.62 -15.84
N THR A 78 -7.26 11.40 -16.34
CA THR A 78 -8.03 10.21 -15.96
C THR A 78 -7.10 9.26 -15.24
N LEU A 79 -7.49 8.85 -14.04
CA LEU A 79 -6.76 7.88 -13.22
C LEU A 79 -7.46 6.52 -13.31
N HIS A 80 -6.69 5.47 -13.63
CA HIS A 80 -7.15 4.08 -13.58
C HIS A 80 -6.31 3.34 -12.53
N LEU A 81 -6.99 2.73 -11.56
CA LEU A 81 -6.36 1.91 -10.53
C LEU A 81 -6.93 0.50 -10.62
N TRP A 82 -6.03 -0.49 -10.64
CA TRP A 82 -6.38 -1.89 -10.47
C TRP A 82 -5.67 -2.43 -9.22
N VAL A 83 -6.41 -3.22 -8.43
CA VAL A 83 -5.92 -3.86 -7.21
C VAL A 83 -6.30 -5.34 -7.31
N GLY A 84 -5.32 -6.22 -7.10
CA GLY A 84 -5.53 -7.65 -7.16
C GLY A 84 -4.67 -8.39 -6.12
N THR A 85 -5.13 -9.56 -5.71
CA THR A 85 -4.44 -10.44 -4.77
C THR A 85 -3.45 -11.39 -5.44
N ASP A 86 -3.51 -11.48 -6.78
CA ASP A 86 -2.66 -12.37 -7.57
C ASP A 86 -2.10 -11.63 -8.80
N LEU A 87 -0.78 -11.60 -8.91
CA LEU A 87 -0.09 -10.99 -10.04
C LEU A 87 -0.30 -11.76 -11.35
N SER A 88 -0.70 -13.04 -11.28
CA SER A 88 -1.04 -13.83 -12.47
C SER A 88 -2.28 -13.29 -13.20
N LEU A 89 -3.12 -12.52 -12.51
CA LEU A 89 -4.32 -11.88 -13.06
C LEU A 89 -4.01 -10.55 -13.78
N VAL A 90 -2.78 -10.04 -13.68
CA VAL A 90 -2.37 -8.85 -14.44
C VAL A 90 -2.32 -9.23 -15.92
N PRO A 91 -3.17 -8.64 -16.78
CA PRO A 91 -3.16 -8.94 -18.20
C PRO A 91 -1.82 -8.55 -18.78
N ALA A 92 -1.11 -9.52 -19.36
CA ALA A 92 0.20 -9.32 -19.94
C ALA A 92 0.29 -9.94 -21.33
N ASN A 93 1.15 -9.37 -22.17
CA ASN A 93 1.50 -9.97 -23.44
C ASN A 93 2.40 -11.22 -23.21
N PRO A 94 2.72 -12.02 -24.25
CA PRO A 94 3.60 -13.19 -24.11
C PRO A 94 5.01 -12.91 -23.57
N GLN A 95 5.44 -11.64 -23.53
CA GLN A 95 6.72 -11.19 -22.97
C GLN A 95 6.60 -10.72 -21.51
N GLY A 96 5.41 -10.84 -20.91
CA GLY A 96 5.14 -10.43 -19.52
C GLY A 96 4.93 -8.94 -19.32
N THR A 97 4.79 -8.15 -20.39
CA THR A 97 4.49 -6.71 -20.27
C THR A 97 2.99 -6.50 -20.05
N PRO A 98 2.57 -5.75 -19.01
CA PRO A 98 1.17 -5.44 -18.78
C PRO A 98 0.51 -4.78 -19.99
N VAL A 99 -0.75 -5.11 -20.26
CA VAL A 99 -1.54 -4.57 -21.39
C VAL A 99 -2.59 -3.59 -20.84
N PRO A 100 -2.38 -2.27 -20.95
CA PRO A 100 -3.33 -1.27 -20.49
C PRO A 100 -4.71 -1.42 -21.12
N GLY A 101 -5.77 -1.19 -20.33
CA GLY A 101 -7.17 -1.24 -20.78
C GLY A 101 -7.80 -2.64 -20.78
N GLN A 102 -7.06 -3.67 -20.39
CA GLN A 102 -7.56 -5.05 -20.26
C GLN A 102 -7.62 -5.54 -18.81
N PHE A 103 -7.39 -4.65 -17.83
CA PHE A 103 -7.44 -4.99 -16.42
C PHE A 103 -8.87 -5.45 -16.04
N PRO A 104 -9.01 -6.55 -15.26
CA PRO A 104 -10.31 -7.09 -14.83
C PRO A 104 -11.23 -6.09 -14.14
#